data_AF-B4VW38-F1
#
_entry.id   AF-B4VW38-F1
#
_cell.length_a   1.000
_cell.length_b   1.000
_cell.length_c   1.000
_cell.angle_alpha   90.00
_cell.angle_beta   90.00
_cell.angle_gamma   90.00
#
_symmetry.space_group_name_H-M   'P 1'
#
loop_
_entity.id
_entity.type
_entity.pdbx_description
1 polymer ?
#
loop_
_entity_poly.entity_id
_entity_poly.type
_entity_poly.pdbx_seq_one_letter_code
_entity_poly.pdbx_strand_id
1 'polypeptide(L)'
;MDLTLWLDLAPAGESDDIKDTLDYRQAIDTVKQLIANSKVSLVEKLASAIADALLKLDRVERVQVRLSKPAAPIPDFGGTITIDITRPGVG
;
A
#
# COMPACT_ATOMS: atom_id res chain seq x y z
N MET A 1 -2.80 -6.27 -6.28
CA MET A 1 -2.63 -5.05 -5.48
C MET A 1 -1.18 -4.70 -5.59
N ASP A 2 -0.89 -3.44 -5.86
CA ASP A 2 0.47 -2.94 -5.96
C ASP A 2 0.67 -1.82 -4.96
N LEU A 3 1.84 -1.80 -4.33
CA LEU A 3 2.25 -0.79 -3.36
C LEU A 3 3.54 -0.17 -3.86
N THR A 4 3.58 1.16 -3.93
CA THR A 4 4.82 1.90 -4.14
C THR A 4 5.09 2.71 -2.88
N LEU A 5 6.25 2.49 -2.28
CA LEU A 5 6.73 3.22 -1.10
C LEU A 5 7.92 4.07 -1.52
N TRP A 6 7.90 5.36 -1.16
CA TRP A 6 9.04 6.24 -1.34
C TRP A 6 9.71 6.45 0.01
N LEU A 7 11.02 6.28 0.01
CA LEU A 7 11.94 6.42 1.13
C LEU A 7 13.35 6.60 0.56
N ASP A 8 14.28 7.14 1.35
CA ASP A 8 15.67 7.17 0.96
C ASP A 8 16.26 5.74 0.99
N LEU A 9 16.68 5.27 -0.19
CA LEU A 9 17.28 3.96 -0.39
C LEU A 9 18.81 4.04 -0.53
N ALA A 10 19.39 5.25 -0.56
CA ALA A 10 20.84 5.40 -0.72
C ALA A 10 21.64 4.72 0.40
N PRO A 11 21.27 4.85 1.70
CA PRO A 11 22.03 4.20 2.78
C PRO A 11 22.10 2.67 2.63
N ALA A 12 20.98 2.01 2.36
CA ALA A 12 20.95 0.56 2.16
C ALA A 12 21.63 0.12 0.84
N GLY A 13 21.59 0.96 -0.19
CA GLY A 13 22.30 0.70 -1.45
C GLY A 13 23.82 0.75 -1.29
N GLU A 14 24.33 1.51 -0.33
CA GLU A 14 25.76 1.58 0.00
C GLU A 14 26.19 0.48 0.99
N SER A 15 25.36 0.20 2.01
CA SER A 15 25.73 -0.69 3.11
C SER A 15 25.36 -2.15 2.90
N ASP A 16 24.36 -2.46 2.08
CA ASP A 16 23.72 -3.77 1.98
C ASP A 16 23.17 -4.31 3.33
N ASP A 17 22.88 -3.43 4.29
CA ASP A 17 22.26 -3.77 5.58
C ASP A 17 20.76 -3.45 5.58
N ILE A 18 19.93 -4.45 5.94
CA ILE A 18 18.48 -4.30 6.09
C ILE A 18 18.09 -3.22 7.13
N LYS A 19 18.96 -2.94 8.10
CA LYS A 19 18.74 -1.88 9.10
C LYS A 19 18.75 -0.47 8.50
N ASP A 20 19.29 -0.32 7.30
CA ASP A 20 19.39 0.94 6.58
C ASP A 20 18.23 1.16 5.59
N THR A 21 17.21 0.29 5.61
CA THR A 21 15.98 0.46 4.83
C THR A 21 14.75 0.03 5.63
N LEU A 22 13.58 0.18 5.03
CA LEU A 22 12.35 -0.43 5.51
C LEU A 22 12.35 -1.92 5.15
N ASP A 23 12.20 -2.78 6.16
CA ASP A 23 11.86 -4.19 5.93
C ASP A 23 10.41 -4.29 5.43
N TYR A 24 10.25 -4.48 4.12
CA TYR A 24 8.94 -4.53 3.44
C TYR A 24 8.00 -5.61 3.98
N ARG A 25 8.50 -6.61 4.72
CA ARG A 25 7.65 -7.59 5.41
C ARG A 25 6.69 -6.92 6.38
N GLN A 26 7.12 -5.83 7.03
CA GLN A 26 6.25 -5.02 7.90
C GLN A 26 5.07 -4.40 7.14
N ALA A 27 5.31 -3.91 5.92
CA ALA A 27 4.25 -3.39 5.06
C ALA A 27 3.27 -4.49 4.64
N ILE A 28 3.78 -5.66 4.25
CA ILE A 28 2.96 -6.82 3.87
C ILE A 28 2.08 -7.26 5.05
N ASP A 29 2.65 -7.40 6.24
CA ASP A 29 1.91 -7.85 7.42
C ASP A 29 0.84 -6.83 7.84
N THR A 30 1.17 -5.53 7.79
CA THR A 30 0.21 -4.44 8.03
C THR A 30 -0.99 -4.53 7.08
N VAL A 31 -0.74 -4.73 5.79
CA VAL A 31 -1.81 -4.82 4.80
C VAL A 31 -2.63 -6.09 4.94
N LYS A 32 -1.99 -7.24 5.21
CA LYS A 32 -2.69 -8.51 5.46
C LYS A 32 -3.62 -8.39 6.67
N GLN A 33 -3.15 -7.79 7.75
CA GLN A 33 -3.94 -7.53 8.95
C GLN A 33 -5.15 -6.64 8.64
N LEU A 34 -4.95 -5.56 7.88
CA LEU A 34 -6.06 -4.68 7.47
C LEU A 34 -7.08 -5.41 6.60
N ILE A 35 -6.65 -6.17 5.60
CA ILE A 35 -7.56 -6.91 4.71
C ILE A 35 -8.34 -7.96 5.50
N ALA A 36 -7.67 -8.75 6.33
CA ALA A 36 -8.29 -9.83 7.10
C ALA A 36 -9.35 -9.33 8.10
N ASN A 37 -9.14 -8.13 8.67
CA ASN A 37 -10.02 -7.56 9.68
C ASN A 37 -11.00 -6.51 9.12
N SER A 38 -10.90 -6.17 7.84
CA SER A 38 -11.73 -5.13 7.24
C SER A 38 -13.17 -5.60 7.05
N LYS A 39 -14.12 -4.75 7.47
CA LYS A 39 -15.55 -4.91 7.20
C LYS A 39 -16.06 -3.91 6.15
N VAL A 40 -15.16 -3.24 5.43
CA VAL A 40 -15.53 -2.17 4.49
C VAL A 40 -16.00 -2.76 3.16
N SER A 41 -17.02 -2.16 2.57
CA SER A 41 -17.60 -2.62 1.30
C SER A 41 -16.94 -2.00 0.06
N LEU A 42 -16.14 -0.95 0.25
CA LEU A 42 -15.56 -0.13 -0.82
C LEU A 42 -14.05 -0.30 -0.89
N VAL A 43 -13.53 -0.47 -2.11
CA VAL A 43 -12.08 -0.56 -2.35
C VAL A 43 -11.39 0.77 -2.04
N GLU A 44 -12.08 1.88 -2.21
CA GLU A 44 -11.61 3.24 -1.90
C GLU A 44 -11.30 3.39 -0.41
N LYS A 45 -12.18 2.90 0.46
CA LYS A 45 -11.98 2.95 1.90
C LYS A 45 -10.84 2.03 2.32
N LEU A 46 -10.74 0.84 1.71
CA LEU A 46 -9.63 -0.08 1.96
C LEU A 46 -8.29 0.51 1.51
N ALA A 47 -8.21 1.06 0.30
CA ALA A 47 -7.01 1.70 -0.22
C ALA A 47 -6.58 2.87 0.67
N SER A 48 -7.53 3.72 1.08
CA SER A 48 -7.27 4.82 2.02
C SER A 48 -6.67 4.31 3.34
N ALA A 49 -7.28 3.29 3.94
CA ALA A 49 -6.81 2.73 5.21
C ALA A 49 -5.42 2.10 5.09
N ILE A 50 -5.14 1.42 3.97
CA ILE A 50 -3.82 0.88 3.66
C ILE A 50 -2.80 2.01 3.55
N ALA A 51 -3.08 3.06 2.76
CA ALA A 51 -2.17 4.19 2.62
C ALA A 51 -1.88 4.86 3.97
N ASP A 52 -2.91 5.08 4.79
CA ASP A 52 -2.78 5.70 6.12
C ASP A 52 -1.97 4.84 7.10
N ALA A 53 -2.02 3.52 6.97
CA ALA A 53 -1.23 2.63 7.80
C ALA A 53 0.23 2.52 7.32
N LEU A 54 0.45 2.46 6.00
CA LEU A 54 1.79 2.37 5.42
C LEU A 54 2.60 3.64 5.63
N LEU A 55 1.96 4.82 5.64
CA LEU A 55 2.61 6.09 6.00
C LEU A 55 3.08 6.18 7.46
N LYS A 56 2.66 5.24 8.34
CA LYS A 56 3.14 5.18 9.72
C LYS A 56 4.37 4.29 9.90
N LEU A 57 4.78 3.59 8.84
CA LEU A 57 6.00 2.80 8.87
C LEU A 57 7.20 3.73 8.83
N ASP A 58 8.28 3.31 9.49
CA ASP A 58 9.52 4.07 9.54
C ASP A 58 10.03 4.36 8.11
N ARG A 59 10.57 5.57 7.91
CA ARG A 59 11.17 6.07 6.65
C ARG A 59 10.23 6.26 5.46
N VAL A 60 8.95 5.89 5.53
CA VAL A 60 8.03 6.06 4.39
C VAL A 60 7.59 7.52 4.26
N GLU A 61 8.01 8.17 3.18
CA GLU A 61 7.73 9.59 2.88
C GLU A 61 6.51 9.79 1.97
N ARG A 62 6.16 8.77 1.18
CA ARG A 62 4.99 8.77 0.31
C ARG A 62 4.60 7.34 0.02
N VAL A 63 3.31 7.12 -0.20
CA VAL A 63 2.76 5.83 -0.61
C VAL A 63 1.83 6.00 -1.81
N GLN A 64 1.82 4.99 -2.67
CA GLN A 64 0.80 4.77 -3.67
C GLN A 64 0.22 3.39 -3.45
N VAL A 65 -1.12 3.31 -3.45
CA VAL A 65 -1.86 2.05 -3.31
C VAL A 65 -2.72 1.87 -4.54
N ARG A 66 -2.47 0.76 -5.24
CA ARG A 66 -3.24 0.30 -6.41
C ARG A 66 -4.06 -0.92 -6.04
N LEU A 67 -5.39 -0.79 -6.04
CA LEU A 67 -6.30 -1.91 -5.83
C LEU A 67 -7.09 -2.20 -7.10
N SER A 68 -6.94 -3.42 -7.63
CA SER A 68 -7.73 -3.93 -8.75
C SER A 68 -8.80 -4.88 -8.24
N LYS A 69 -10.03 -4.69 -8.70
CA LYS A 69 -11.16 -5.61 -8.49
C LYS A 69 -11.45 -6.31 -9.82
N PRO A 70 -10.83 -7.48 -10.08
CA PRO A 70 -11.22 -8.29 -11.22
C PRO A 70 -12.66 -8.78 -11.00
N ALA A 71 -13.47 -8.81 -12.05
CA ALA A 71 -14.89 -9.18 -11.98
C ALA A 71 -15.67 -8.35 -10.95
N ALA A 72 -15.61 -7.02 -11.07
CA ALA A 72 -16.50 -6.15 -10.32
C ALA A 72 -17.96 -6.62 -10.52
N PRO A 73 -18.79 -6.69 -9.46
CA PRO A 73 -20.14 -7.25 -9.51
C PRO A 73 -21.12 -6.29 -10.18
N ILE A 74 -20.86 -6.01 -11.46
CA ILE A 74 -21.60 -5.13 -12.33
C ILE A 74 -22.10 -6.04 -13.47
N PRO A 75 -23.42 -6.18 -13.66
CA PRO A 75 -23.97 -6.96 -14.76
C PRO A 75 -23.35 -6.53 -16.11
N ASP A 76 -23.06 -7.52 -16.96
CA ASP A 76 -22.50 -7.33 -18.30
C ASP A 76 -21.12 -6.66 -18.37
N PHE A 77 -20.39 -6.59 -17.24
CA PHE A 77 -19.03 -6.06 -17.18
C PHE A 77 -17.99 -7.16 -16.98
N GLY A 78 -17.29 -7.54 -18.06
CA GLY A 78 -16.18 -8.50 -18.04
C GLY A 78 -14.80 -7.89 -17.74
N GLY A 79 -14.73 -6.62 -17.35
CA GLY A 79 -13.48 -5.89 -17.18
C GLY A 79 -12.88 -5.98 -15.77
N THR A 80 -11.77 -5.26 -15.59
CA THR A 80 -11.14 -5.01 -14.29
C THR A 80 -11.24 -3.52 -13.99
N ILE A 81 -11.68 -3.17 -12.78
CA ILE A 81 -11.61 -1.80 -12.28
C ILE A 81 -10.42 -1.69 -11.35
N THR A 82 -9.64 -0.63 -11.51
CA THR A 82 -8.49 -0.31 -10.66
C THR A 82 -8.65 1.08 -10.11
N ILE A 83 -8.41 1.23 -8.80
CA ILE A 83 -8.26 2.52 -8.15
C ILE A 83 -6.79 2.72 -7.77
N ASP A 84 -6.31 3.93 -7.98
CA ASP A 84 -4.97 4.38 -7.59
C ASP A 84 -5.12 5.59 -6.68
N ILE A 85 -4.54 5.50 -5.48
CA ILE A 85 -4.40 6.66 -4.60
C ILE A 85 -2.92 6.88 -4.29
N THR A 86 -2.52 8.14 -4.23
CA THR A 86 -1.19 8.55 -3.78
C THR A 86 -1.35 9.49 -2.60
N ARG A 87 -0.61 9.25 -1.51
CA ARG A 87 -0.60 10.12 -0.33
C ARG A 87 0.83 10.52 0.02
N PRO A 88 1.13 11.82 0.12
CA PRO A 88 2.38 12.26 0.72
C PRO A 88 2.34 11.99 2.22
N GLY A 89 3.49 11.66 2.80
CA GLY A 89 3.72 11.71 4.23
C GLY A 89 3.66 13.15 4.72
N VAL A 90 3.29 13.34 5.98
CA VAL A 90 3.40 14.64 6.63
C VAL A 90 4.84 14.72 7.13
N GLY A 91 5.66 15.53 6.45
CA GLY A 91 7.02 15.84 6.87
C GLY A 91 7.06 16.64 8.16
#